data_AF-A0A965EN14-F1
#
_entry.id   AF-A0A965EN14-F1
#
_cell.length_a   1.000
_cell.length_b   1.000
_cell.length_c   1.000
_cell.angle_alpha   90.00
_cell.angle_beta   90.00
_cell.angle_gamma   90.00
#
_symmetry.space_group_name_H-M   'P 1'
#
loop_
_entity.id
_entity.type
_entity.pdbx_description
1 polymer ?
#
loop_
_entity_poly.entity_id
_entity_poly.type
_entity_poly.pdbx_seq_one_letter_code
_entity_poly.pdbx_strand_id
1 'polypeptide(L)'
;MIITKRLWLRLFFGLEVICFLGFYFFGAQGIVNLLHRKKYNQQLVQEKIRLQESIKELESSINLWQTDSFLKEKMAREQLYMARPEELVYVIQ
;
A
#
# COMPACT_ATOMS: atom_id res chain seq x y z
N MET A 1 -12.30 -21.78 -58.73
CA MET A 1 -11.06 -21.10 -58.28
C MET A 1 -11.28 -19.68 -57.75
N ILE A 2 -12.26 -18.90 -58.24
CA ILE A 2 -12.52 -17.51 -57.79
C ILE A 2 -13.19 -17.45 -56.40
N ILE A 3 -14.06 -18.41 -56.08
CA ILE A 3 -14.81 -18.46 -54.81
C ILE A 3 -13.87 -18.79 -53.62
N THR A 4 -12.94 -19.73 -53.81
CA THR A 4 -11.95 -20.10 -52.78
C THR A 4 -10.99 -18.95 -52.47
N LYS A 5 -10.58 -18.16 -53.47
CA LYS A 5 -9.75 -16.95 -53.27
C LYS A 5 -10.48 -15.88 -52.45
N ARG A 6 -11.78 -15.65 -52.69
CA ARG A 6 -12.59 -14.70 -51.89
C ARG A 6 -12.77 -15.16 -50.44
N LEU A 7 -12.93 -16.46 -50.21
CA LEU A 7 -13.07 -17.00 -48.86
C LEU A 7 -11.77 -16.84 -48.05
N TRP A 8 -10.62 -17.12 -48.68
CA TRP A 8 -9.31 -16.93 -48.08
C TRP A 8 -9.01 -15.46 -47.73
N LEU A 9 -9.37 -14.52 -48.60
CA LEU A 9 -9.22 -13.09 -48.33
C LEU A 9 -10.08 -12.63 -47.13
N ARG A 10 -11.31 -13.14 -47.00
CA ARG A 10 -12.17 -12.82 -45.86
C ARG A 10 -11.65 -13.40 -44.55
N LEU A 11 -11.12 -14.62 -44.58
CA LEU A 11 -10.49 -15.24 -43.41
C LEU A 11 -9.22 -14.50 -43.00
N PHE A 12 -8.39 -14.10 -43.97
CA PHE A 12 -7.19 -13.31 -43.72
C PHE A 12 -7.51 -11.96 -43.06
N PHE A 13 -8.47 -11.22 -43.62
CA PHE A 13 -8.94 -9.96 -43.03
C PHE A 13 -9.56 -10.15 -41.65
N GLY A 14 -10.34 -11.21 -41.45
CA GLY A 14 -10.92 -11.53 -40.14
C GLY A 14 -9.85 -11.81 -39.10
N LEU A 15 -8.83 -12.58 -39.47
CA LEU A 15 -7.70 -12.90 -38.60
C LEU A 15 -6.88 -11.66 -38.26
N GLU A 16 -6.63 -10.79 -39.24
CA GLU A 16 -5.93 -9.52 -39.04
C GLU A 16 -6.68 -8.63 -38.04
N VAL A 17 -7.99 -8.47 -38.20
CA VAL A 17 -8.82 -7.69 -37.26
C VAL A 17 -8.77 -8.29 -35.85
N ILE A 18 -8.84 -9.62 -35.71
CA ILE A 18 -8.74 -10.29 -34.41
C ILE A 18 -7.36 -10.07 -33.78
N CYS A 19 -6.28 -10.17 -34.56
CA CYS A 19 -4.93 -9.89 -34.10
C CYS A 19 -4.76 -8.42 -33.65
N PHE A 20 -5.29 -7.46 -34.42
CA PHE A 20 -5.27 -6.04 -34.05
C PHE A 20 -6.06 -5.77 -32.78
N LEU A 21 -7.25 -6.34 -32.63
CA LEU A 21 -8.05 -6.20 -31.41
C LEU A 21 -7.33 -6.82 -30.21
N GLY A 22 -6.78 -8.03 -30.37
CA GLY A 22 -5.99 -8.69 -29.34
C GLY A 22 -4.80 -7.83 -28.89
N PHE A 23 -4.06 -7.27 -29.85
CA PHE A 23 -2.92 -6.39 -29.55
C PHE A 23 -3.36 -5.04 -28.95
N TYR A 24 -4.51 -4.50 -29.35
CA TYR A 24 -5.03 -3.25 -28.78
C TYR A 24 -5.47 -3.41 -27.33
N PHE A 25 -6.14 -4.53 -27.00
CA PHE A 25 -6.62 -4.79 -25.64
C PHE A 25 -5.52 -5.34 -24.70
N PHE A 26 -4.69 -6.27 -25.18
CA PHE A 26 -3.66 -6.96 -24.39
C PHE A 26 -2.23 -6.46 -24.64
N GLY A 27 -2.03 -5.49 -25.52
CA GLY A 27 -0.71 -4.94 -25.80
C GLY A 27 -0.09 -4.25 -24.59
N ALA A 28 1.21 -3.97 -24.67
CA ALA A 28 1.98 -3.35 -23.60
C ALA A 28 1.42 -1.98 -23.12
N GLN A 29 0.71 -1.27 -24.00
CA GLN A 29 0.02 0.00 -23.70
C GLN A 29 -1.52 -0.14 -23.72
N GLY A 30 -2.03 -1.37 -23.74
CA GLY A 30 -3.45 -1.64 -23.80
C GLY A 30 -4.22 -1.12 -22.58
N ILE A 31 -5.52 -0.96 -22.76
CA ILE A 31 -6.45 -0.41 -21.75
C ILE A 31 -6.34 -1.17 -20.42
N VAL A 32 -6.15 -2.49 -20.48
CA VAL A 32 -6.01 -3.35 -19.29
C VAL A 32 -4.78 -2.96 -18.47
N ASN A 33 -3.63 -2.77 -19.13
CA ASN A 33 -2.40 -2.40 -18.43
C ASN A 33 -2.49 -0.98 -17.85
N LEU A 34 -3.14 -0.06 -18.56
CA LEU A 34 -3.35 1.30 -18.09
C LEU A 34 -4.24 1.33 -16.84
N LEU A 35 -5.34 0.56 -16.84
CA LEU A 35 -6.20 0.42 -15.67
C LEU A 35 -5.49 -0.24 -14.49
N HIS A 36 -4.71 -1.30 -14.75
CA HIS A 36 -3.95 -1.99 -13.71
C HIS A 36 -2.90 -1.07 -13.08
N ARG A 37 -2.13 -0.35 -13.91
CA ARG A 37 -1.13 0.63 -13.45
C ARG A 37 -1.77 1.77 -12.68
N LYS A 38 -2.93 2.28 -13.11
CA LYS A 38 -3.66 3.32 -12.38
C LYS A 38 -4.10 2.85 -11.01
N LYS A 39 -4.68 1.64 -10.92
CA LYS A 39 -5.09 1.04 -9.65
C LYS A 39 -3.90 0.84 -8.71
N TYR A 40 -2.80 0.29 -9.23
CA TYR A 40 -1.59 0.07 -8.44
C TYR A 40 -0.97 1.39 -7.96
N ASN A 41 -0.92 2.41 -8.81
CA ASN A 41 -0.46 3.74 -8.42
C ASN A 41 -1.34 4.34 -7.32
N GLN A 42 -2.66 4.24 -7.44
CA GLN A 42 -3.58 4.72 -6.40
C GLN A 42 -3.38 3.99 -5.07
N GLN A 43 -3.15 2.67 -5.09
CA GLN A 43 -2.84 1.90 -3.88
C GLN A 43 -1.54 2.37 -3.24
N LEU A 44 -0.47 2.56 -4.02
CA LEU A 44 0.81 3.08 -3.52
C LEU A 44 0.68 4.48 -2.91
N VAL A 45 -0.14 5.35 -3.51
CA VAL A 45 -0.40 6.69 -2.97
C VAL A 45 -1.13 6.60 -1.62
N GLN A 46 -2.14 5.75 -1.51
CA GLN A 46 -2.86 5.54 -0.26
C GLN A 46 -1.95 4.96 0.84
N GLU A 47 -1.13 3.99 0.49
CA GLU A 47 -0.17 3.38 1.42
C GLU A 47 0.87 4.39 1.90
N LYS A 48 1.37 5.23 0.99
CA LYS A 48 2.27 6.34 1.36
C LYS A 48 1.61 7.30 2.36
N ILE A 49 0.38 7.71 2.11
CA ILE A 49 -0.35 8.62 3.02
C ILE A 49 -0.49 7.98 4.40
N ARG A 50 -0.93 6.72 4.45
CA ARG A 50 -1.08 5.98 5.71
C ARG A 50 0.23 5.89 6.48
N LEU A 51 1.34 5.56 5.80
CA LEU A 51 2.66 5.47 6.43
C LEU A 51 3.13 6.84 6.96
N GLN A 52 2.87 7.92 6.23
CA GLN A 52 3.20 9.27 6.68
C GLN A 52 2.40 9.68 7.93
N GLU A 53 1.11 9.32 8.00
CA GLU A 53 0.29 9.53 9.19
C GLU A 53 0.84 8.73 10.37
N SER A 54 1.16 7.44 10.19
CA SER A 54 1.74 6.62 11.25
C SER A 54 3.09 7.15 11.75
N ILE A 55 3.95 7.65 10.86
CA ILE A 55 5.21 8.29 11.26
C ILE A 55 4.93 9.52 12.12
N LYS A 56 3.98 10.37 11.70
CA LYS A 56 3.64 11.59 12.44
C LYS A 56 3.06 11.28 13.83
N GLU A 57 2.20 10.27 13.94
CA GLU A 57 1.67 9.80 15.22
C GLU A 57 2.77 9.26 16.13
N LEU A 58 3.69 8.47 15.57
CA LEU A 58 4.80 7.91 16.32
C LEU A 58 5.78 9.00 16.80
N GLU A 59 6.11 9.96 15.94
CA GLU A 59 6.93 11.12 16.30
C GLU A 59 6.28 11.97 17.39
N SER A 60 4.97 12.20 17.29
CA SER A 60 4.21 12.89 18.35
C SER A 60 4.30 12.12 19.66
N SER A 61 4.15 10.80 19.61
CA SER A 61 4.21 9.93 20.79
C SER A 61 5.60 9.94 21.42
N ILE A 62 6.66 9.86 20.60
CA ILE A 62 8.05 9.96 21.05
C ILE A 62 8.33 11.32 21.69
N ASN A 63 7.92 12.41 21.05
CA ASN A 63 8.12 13.75 21.58
C ASN A 63 7.43 13.92 22.93
N LEU A 64 6.18 13.48 23.04
CA LEU A 64 5.41 13.51 24.27
C LEU A 64 6.08 12.66 25.36
N TRP A 65 6.58 11.48 24.98
CA TRP A 65 7.39 10.65 25.87
C TRP A 65 8.68 11.33 26.32
N GLN A 66 9.37 12.05 25.44
CA GLN A 66 10.66 12.67 25.75
C GLN A 66 10.52 13.89 26.67
N THR A 67 9.50 14.72 26.44
CA THR A 67 9.28 15.98 27.14
C THR A 67 8.55 15.81 28.47
N ASP A 68 7.70 14.79 28.61
CA ASP A 68 6.91 14.59 29.82
C ASP A 68 7.59 13.63 30.81
N SER A 69 8.29 14.20 31.79
CA SER A 69 8.94 13.45 32.86
C SER A 69 7.94 12.74 33.78
N PHE A 70 6.72 13.27 33.92
CA PHE A 70 5.67 12.66 34.72
C PHE A 70 5.16 11.38 34.06
N LEU A 71 5.00 11.37 32.73
CA LEU A 71 4.60 10.16 32.01
C LEU A 71 5.67 9.05 32.07
N LYS A 72 6.96 9.41 32.02
CA LYS A 72 8.05 8.44 32.22
C LYS A 72 7.98 7.81 33.61
N GLU A 73 7.83 8.63 34.66
CA GLU A 73 7.77 8.15 36.04
C GLU A 73 6.50 7.31 36.28
N LYS A 74 5.36 7.74 35.73
CA LYS A 74 4.10 6.99 35.80
C LYS A 74 4.22 5.61 35.15
N MET A 75 4.78 5.53 33.93
CA MET A 75 4.94 4.24 33.26
C MET A 75 5.94 3.33 34.00
N ALA A 76 7.05 3.91 34.50
CA ALA A 76 8.04 3.19 35.29
C ALA A 76 7.42 2.58 36.57
N ARG A 77 6.60 3.35 37.29
CA ARG A 77 5.95 2.89 38.53
C ARG A 77 4.78 1.93 38.29
N GLU A 78 3.89 2.26 37.35
CA GLU A 78 2.64 1.51 37.17
C GLU A 78 2.78 0.28 36.28
N GLN A 79 3.59 0.36 35.21
CA GLN A 79 3.70 -0.74 34.24
C GLN A 79 4.94 -1.59 34.44
N LEU A 80 6.05 -0.97 34.87
CA LEU A 80 7.32 -1.65 35.06
C LEU A 80 7.61 -1.99 36.53
N TYR A 81 6.74 -1.57 37.46
CA TYR A 81 6.91 -1.74 38.91
C TYR A 81 8.30 -1.31 39.41
N MET A 82 8.89 -0.31 38.75
CA MET A 82 10.20 0.21 39.11
C MET A 82 10.07 1.26 40.21
N ALA A 83 10.98 1.18 41.16
CA ALA A 83 11.17 2.13 42.24
C ALA A 83 12.60 2.67 42.18
N ARG A 84 12.83 3.89 42.65
CA ARG A 84 14.22 4.36 42.80
C ARG A 84 14.90 3.53 43.89
N PRO A 85 16.20 3.21 43.73
CA PRO A 85 16.92 2.33 44.65
C PRO A 85 16.95 2.84 46.10
N GLU A 86 16.69 4.13 46.33
CA GLU A 86 16.66 4.76 47.66
C GLU A 86 15.23 5.07 48.16
N GLU A 87 14.19 4.58 47.46
CA GLU A 87 12.79 4.85 47.78
C GLU A 87 12.13 3.61 48.42
N LEU A 88 11.51 3.80 49.59
CA LEU A 88 10.73 2.74 50.25
C LEU A 88 9.33 2.67 49.64
N VAL A 89 9.04 1.58 48.91
CA VAL A 89 7.73 1.33 48.31
C VAL A 89 6.89 0.42 49.20
N TYR A 90 5.77 0.94 49.68
CA TYR A 90 4.80 0.18 50.46
C TYR A 90 3.75 -0.42 49.51
N VAL A 91 3.77 -1.75 49.36
CA VAL A 91 2.70 -2.48 48.69
C VAL A 91 1.67 -2.88 49.74
N ILE A 92 0.48 -2.27 49.68
CA ILE A 92 -0.63 -2.62 50.56
C ILE A 92 -1.34 -3.81 49.92
N GLN A 93 -1.36 -4.95 50.61
CA GLN A 93 -1.98 -6.19 50.17
C GLN A 93 -3.36 -6.36 50.79
#